data_AF-A0A969TH06-F1
#
_entry.id   AF-A0A969TH06-F1
#
_cell.length_a   1.000
_cell.length_b   1.000
_cell.length_c   1.000
_cell.angle_alpha   90.00
_cell.angle_beta   90.00
_cell.angle_gamma   90.00
#
_symmetry.space_group_name_H-M   'P 1'
#
loop_
_entity.id
_entity.type
_entity.pdbx_description
1 polymer ?
#
loop_
_entity_poly.entity_id
_entity_poly.type
_entity_poly.pdbx_seq_one_letter_code
_entity_poly.pdbx_strand_id
1 'polypeptide(L)'
;MTLTDRMITGAIASNPGKYDGPGEYRYSITEKTIYFSSAVKPDPKDKDPWVALPSLDPEGSKRLDRAFQRFIKRRWLPSRQHELERFAEKRGWDMARELKYGGGALEDKEAEEWQYVVNRELERLTHRASDIIQQSEQ
;
A
#
# COMPACT_ATOMS: atom_id res chain seq x y z
N MET A 1 24.55 4.42 -4.49
CA MET A 1 23.80 4.56 -3.23
C MET A 1 23.11 3.21 -2.98
N THR A 2 23.21 2.63 -1.79
CA THR A 2 22.60 1.31 -1.53
C THR A 2 21.11 1.47 -1.29
N LEU A 3 20.28 0.71 -2.01
CA LEU A 3 18.84 0.69 -1.80
C LEU A 3 18.52 0.15 -0.38
N THR A 4 17.62 0.82 0.33
CA THR A 4 17.25 0.44 1.71
C THR A 4 15.80 -0.03 1.79
N ASP A 5 15.50 -0.91 2.75
CA ASP A 5 14.13 -1.37 3.00
C ASP A 5 13.17 -0.22 3.32
N ARG A 6 13.64 0.87 3.91
CA ARG A 6 12.83 2.08 4.14
C ARG A 6 12.39 2.73 2.83
N MET A 7 13.28 2.78 1.83
CA MET A 7 12.95 3.32 0.50
C MET A 7 11.96 2.40 -0.22
N ILE A 8 12.17 1.08 -0.14
CA ILE A 8 11.27 0.07 -0.74
C ILE A 8 9.89 0.15 -0.08
N THR A 9 9.83 0.17 1.25
CA THR A 9 8.58 0.28 2.02
C THR A 9 7.83 1.57 1.67
N GLY A 10 8.53 2.70 1.61
CA GLY A 10 7.93 3.98 1.21
C GLY A 10 7.32 3.92 -0.19
N ALA A 11 8.07 3.36 -1.15
CA ALA A 11 7.58 3.19 -2.51
C ALA A 11 6.35 2.28 -2.56
N ILE A 12 6.36 1.11 -1.88
CA ILE A 12 5.23 0.17 -1.84
C ILE A 12 3.99 0.80 -1.20
N ALA A 13 4.16 1.56 -0.12
CA ALA A 13 3.07 2.21 0.61
C ALA A 13 2.35 3.27 -0.25
N SER A 14 3.10 4.02 -1.07
CA SER A 14 2.55 5.05 -1.96
C SER A 14 2.34 4.56 -3.40
N ASN A 15 2.55 3.27 -3.71
CA ASN A 15 2.47 2.76 -5.07
C ASN A 15 1.01 2.58 -5.51
N PRO A 16 0.53 3.29 -6.55
CA PRO A 16 -0.78 3.02 -7.11
C PRO A 16 -0.82 1.67 -7.84
N GLY A 17 0.33 1.16 -8.31
CA GLY A 17 0.44 -0.16 -8.95
C GLY A 17 -0.36 -0.30 -10.25
N LYS A 18 -0.55 0.80 -10.99
CA LYS A 18 -1.33 0.82 -12.23
C LYS A 18 -0.69 1.75 -13.27
N TYR A 19 0.24 1.20 -14.05
CA TYR A 19 0.97 1.93 -15.09
C TYR A 19 0.07 2.70 -16.08
N ASP A 20 -0.99 2.06 -16.59
CA ASP A 20 -1.93 2.66 -17.56
C ASP A 20 -2.89 3.71 -16.93
N GLY A 21 -2.69 4.07 -15.66
CA GLY A 21 -3.49 5.08 -14.97
C GLY A 21 -2.60 6.02 -14.16
N PRO A 22 -2.73 6.04 -12.82
CA PRO A 22 -1.96 6.95 -11.97
C PRO A 22 -0.44 6.71 -12.02
N GLY A 23 0.00 5.53 -12.47
CA GLY A 23 1.40 5.14 -12.55
C GLY A 23 1.76 4.06 -11.52
N GLU A 24 3.05 3.74 -11.46
CA GLU A 24 3.59 2.77 -10.53
C GLU A 24 5.06 3.03 -10.21
N TYR A 25 5.49 2.61 -9.02
CA TYR A 25 6.91 2.55 -8.68
C TYR A 25 7.54 1.29 -9.25
N ARG A 26 8.72 1.47 -9.84
CA ARG A 26 9.57 0.44 -10.44
C ARG A 26 10.98 0.54 -9.89
N TYR A 27 11.73 -0.54 -10.01
CA TYR A 27 13.15 -0.61 -9.77
C TYR A 27 13.89 -0.72 -11.10
N SER A 28 14.84 0.17 -11.37
CA SER A 28 15.76 0.05 -12.50
C SER A 28 16.92 -0.86 -12.08
N ILE A 29 17.13 -1.95 -12.83
CA ILE A 29 18.21 -2.91 -12.57
C ILE A 29 19.55 -2.27 -12.91
N THR A 30 19.62 -1.56 -14.04
CA THR A 30 20.85 -0.92 -14.53
C THR A 30 21.32 0.19 -13.60
N GLU A 31 20.41 1.10 -13.22
CA GLU A 31 20.76 2.27 -12.39
C GLU A 31 20.69 2.00 -10.88
N LYS A 32 20.19 0.82 -10.50
CA LYS A 32 19.97 0.40 -9.11
C LYS A 32 19.18 1.40 -8.28
N THR A 33 18.08 1.89 -8.85
CA THR A 33 17.26 2.96 -8.25
C THR A 33 15.77 2.70 -8.39
N ILE A 34 14.99 3.17 -7.41
CA ILE A 34 13.53 3.21 -7.52
C ILE A 34 13.13 4.47 -8.28
N TYR A 35 12.22 4.33 -9.23
CA TYR A 35 11.63 5.44 -9.98
C TYR A 35 10.13 5.25 -10.15
N PHE A 36 9.44 6.33 -10.48
CA PHE A 36 8.00 6.31 -10.76
C PHE A 36 7.78 6.49 -12.25
N SER A 37 6.90 5.69 -12.84
CA SER A 37 6.53 5.81 -14.25
C SER A 37 5.04 5.59 -14.48
N SER A 38 4.53 6.15 -15.57
CA SER A 38 3.12 6.02 -15.99
C SER A 38 3.04 6.08 -17.51
N ALA A 39 1.95 5.56 -18.10
CA ALA A 39 1.74 5.62 -19.55
C ALA A 39 1.68 7.08 -20.08
N VAL A 40 1.18 8.03 -19.29
CA VAL A 40 1.09 9.45 -19.65
C VAL A 40 2.42 10.17 -19.53
N LYS A 41 3.25 9.77 -18.57
CA LYS A 41 4.56 10.35 -18.31
C LYS A 41 5.57 9.21 -18.06
N PRO A 42 6.06 8.56 -19.12
CA PRO A 42 7.04 7.49 -18.98
C PRO A 42 8.39 8.06 -18.52
N ASP A 43 9.06 7.36 -17.61
CA ASP A 43 10.43 7.71 -17.21
C ASP A 43 11.43 7.16 -18.25
N PRO A 44 12.49 7.90 -18.59
CA PRO A 44 13.52 7.41 -19.51
C PRO A 44 14.08 6.02 -19.17
N LYS A 45 14.08 5.64 -17.88
CA LYS A 45 14.52 4.32 -17.38
C LYS A 45 13.63 3.16 -17.82
N ASP A 46 12.44 3.41 -18.36
CA ASP A 46 11.58 2.36 -18.93
C ASP A 46 12.23 1.67 -20.14
N LYS A 47 13.30 2.24 -20.72
CA LYS A 47 14.08 1.67 -21.82
C LYS A 47 15.04 0.56 -21.39
N ASP A 48 15.40 0.52 -20.11
CA ASP A 48 16.32 -0.46 -19.54
C ASP A 48 15.54 -1.55 -18.77
N PRO A 49 16.15 -2.71 -18.45
CA PRO A 49 15.50 -3.72 -17.62
C PRO A 49 15.05 -3.16 -16.26
N TRP A 50 13.79 -3.45 -15.90
CA TRP A 50 13.19 -2.99 -14.66
C TRP A 50 12.27 -4.05 -14.05
N VAL A 51 11.96 -3.86 -12.76
CA VAL A 51 10.99 -4.66 -12.00
C VAL A 51 9.92 -3.76 -11.40
N ALA A 52 8.64 -4.09 -11.58
CA ALA A 52 7.56 -3.38 -10.89
C ALA A 52 7.58 -3.70 -9.39
N LEU A 53 7.51 -2.67 -8.55
CA LEU A 53 7.35 -2.87 -7.12
C LEU A 53 5.90 -3.26 -6.80
N PRO A 54 5.65 -4.08 -5.76
CA PRO A 54 4.30 -4.36 -5.33
C PRO A 54 3.63 -3.08 -4.79
N SER A 55 2.30 -3.14 -4.66
CA SER A 55 1.50 -2.10 -4.03
C SER A 55 0.74 -2.68 -2.83
N LEU A 56 0.69 -1.89 -1.76
CA LEU A 56 -0.10 -2.20 -0.57
C LEU A 56 -1.60 -2.21 -0.91
N ASP A 57 -2.08 -1.17 -1.60
CA ASP A 57 -3.47 -1.01 -2.05
C ASP A 57 -3.49 -0.51 -3.51
N PRO A 58 -3.40 -1.43 -4.49
CA PRO A 58 -3.41 -1.03 -5.88
C PRO A 58 -4.67 -0.26 -6.24
N GLU A 59 -4.54 0.74 -7.10
CA GLU A 59 -5.63 1.62 -7.51
C GLU A 59 -6.82 0.82 -8.05
N GLY A 60 -8.00 1.04 -7.46
CA GLY A 60 -9.23 0.35 -7.82
C GLY A 60 -9.39 -1.08 -7.26
N SER A 61 -8.40 -1.60 -6.51
CA SER A 61 -8.44 -2.99 -6.02
C SER A 61 -9.33 -3.19 -4.78
N LYS A 62 -9.61 -2.13 -4.02
CA LYS A 62 -10.31 -2.19 -2.71
C LYS A 62 -9.70 -3.25 -1.78
N ARG A 63 -8.38 -3.46 -1.84
CA ARG A 63 -7.72 -4.57 -1.15
C ARG A 63 -7.65 -4.29 0.34
N LEU A 64 -7.19 -3.10 0.72
CA LEU A 64 -7.19 -2.70 2.12
C LEU A 64 -8.61 -2.59 2.67
N ASP A 65 -9.60 -2.19 1.86
CA ASP A 65 -11.00 -2.07 2.33
C ASP A 65 -11.51 -3.44 2.79
N ARG A 66 -11.32 -4.44 1.93
CA ARG A 66 -11.71 -5.83 2.23
C ARG A 66 -10.88 -6.41 3.37
N ALA A 67 -9.61 -6.05 3.50
CA ALA A 67 -8.78 -6.48 4.61
C ALA A 67 -9.29 -5.91 5.94
N PHE A 68 -9.62 -4.61 5.97
CA PHE A 68 -10.17 -3.96 7.14
C PHE A 68 -11.55 -4.51 7.53
N GLN A 69 -12.46 -4.69 6.57
CA GLN A 69 -13.76 -5.32 6.82
C GLN A 69 -13.61 -6.72 7.45
N ARG A 70 -12.68 -7.55 6.95
CA ARG A 70 -12.38 -8.86 7.56
C ARG A 70 -11.77 -8.74 8.96
N PHE A 71 -10.93 -7.74 9.17
CA PHE A 71 -10.30 -7.47 10.46
C PHE A 71 -11.34 -7.09 11.51
N ILE A 72 -12.17 -6.08 11.26
CA ILE A 72 -13.20 -5.62 12.21
C ILE A 72 -14.22 -6.72 12.51
N LYS A 73 -14.57 -7.54 11.51
CA LYS A 73 -15.47 -8.69 11.67
C LYS A 73 -14.96 -9.72 12.67
N ARG A 74 -13.65 -9.89 12.76
CA ARG A 74 -13.00 -10.88 13.63
C ARG A 74 -12.62 -10.30 14.99
N ARG A 75 -12.25 -9.02 15.05
CA ARG A 75 -11.56 -8.44 16.21
C ARG A 75 -12.46 -7.64 17.13
N TRP A 76 -13.52 -7.02 16.60
CA TRP A 76 -14.34 -6.05 17.33
C TRP A 76 -15.79 -6.52 17.48
N LEU A 77 -16.52 -5.91 18.42
CA LEU A 77 -17.91 -6.26 18.72
C LEU A 77 -18.83 -5.95 17.53
N PRO A 78 -19.92 -6.72 17.31
CA PRO A 78 -20.86 -6.48 16.21
C PRO A 78 -21.45 -5.06 16.20
N SER A 79 -21.70 -4.48 17.37
CA SER A 79 -22.18 -3.09 17.48
C SER A 79 -21.17 -2.10 16.88
N ARG A 80 -19.89 -2.28 17.17
CA ARG A 80 -18.82 -1.42 16.65
C ARG A 80 -18.61 -1.62 15.16
N GLN A 81 -18.71 -2.86 14.67
CA GLN A 81 -18.69 -3.16 13.24
C GLN A 81 -19.81 -2.39 12.51
N HIS A 82 -21.04 -2.42 13.04
CA HIS A 82 -22.18 -1.74 12.43
C HIS A 82 -22.03 -0.20 12.43
N GLU A 83 -21.41 0.39 13.45
CA GLU A 83 -21.07 1.82 13.44
C GLU A 83 -20.11 2.18 12.30
N LEU A 84 -19.06 1.37 12.10
CA LEU A 84 -18.07 1.57 11.05
C LEU A 84 -18.66 1.37 9.66
N GLU A 85 -19.53 0.38 9.49
CA GLU A 85 -20.27 0.16 8.24
C GLU A 85 -21.14 1.37 7.90
N ARG A 86 -21.94 1.87 8.85
CA ARG A 86 -22.77 3.09 8.65
C ARG A 86 -21.94 4.34 8.38
N PHE A 87 -20.75 4.43 8.97
CA PHE A 87 -19.82 5.51 8.66
C PHE A 87 -19.31 5.37 7.22
N ALA A 88 -18.85 4.18 6.83
CA ALA A 88 -18.31 3.90 5.50
C ALA A 88 -19.35 4.08 4.39
N GLU A 89 -20.63 3.78 4.64
CA GLU A 89 -21.73 4.08 3.71
C GLU A 89 -21.81 5.57 3.34
N LYS A 90 -21.49 6.46 4.29
CA LYS A 90 -21.57 7.91 4.09
C LYS A 90 -20.27 8.54 3.63
N ARG A 91 -19.13 8.00 4.05
CA ARG A 91 -17.80 8.64 3.91
C ARG A 91 -16.77 7.81 3.16
N GLY A 92 -17.05 6.55 2.88
CA GLY A 92 -16.10 5.61 2.28
C GLY A 92 -15.32 4.77 3.29
N TRP A 93 -14.86 3.61 2.83
CA TRP A 93 -14.06 2.67 3.64
C TRP A 93 -12.63 3.14 3.85
N ASP A 94 -12.11 3.99 2.97
CA ASP A 94 -10.88 4.74 3.15
C ASP A 94 -10.95 5.57 4.43
N MET A 95 -11.96 6.43 4.57
CA MET A 95 -12.15 7.28 5.74
C MET A 95 -12.51 6.48 7.01
N ALA A 96 -13.21 5.35 6.87
CA ALA A 96 -13.58 4.52 8.01
C ALA A 96 -12.38 3.89 8.73
N ARG A 97 -11.21 3.86 8.09
CA ARG A 97 -9.96 3.32 8.64
C ARG A 97 -9.04 4.39 9.21
N GLU A 98 -9.40 5.65 9.06
CA GLU A 98 -8.61 6.77 9.55
C GLU A 98 -8.98 7.11 11.00
N LEU A 99 -8.05 7.76 11.69
CA LEU A 99 -8.25 8.29 13.04
C LEU A 99 -9.38 9.34 13.09
N LYS A 100 -10.19 9.31 14.14
CA LYS A 100 -11.29 10.27 14.37
C LYS A 100 -10.83 11.74 14.34
N TYR A 101 -9.67 12.05 14.92
CA TYR A 101 -9.15 13.42 14.91
C TYR A 101 -8.83 13.93 13.50
N GLY A 102 -8.55 13.04 12.55
CA GLY A 102 -8.38 13.34 11.13
C GLY A 102 -9.69 13.33 10.32
N GLY A 103 -10.85 13.23 10.99
CA GLY A 103 -12.15 13.10 10.34
C GLY A 103 -12.54 11.66 9.98
N GLY A 104 -11.76 10.66 10.43
CA GLY A 104 -12.04 9.25 10.27
C GLY A 104 -13.00 8.68 11.32
N ALA A 105 -13.01 7.36 11.45
CA ALA A 105 -13.93 6.66 12.34
C ALA A 105 -13.27 5.93 13.52
N LEU A 106 -11.94 5.73 13.49
CA LEU A 106 -11.22 4.94 14.48
C LEU A 106 -10.80 5.75 15.70
N GLU A 107 -10.98 5.16 16.88
CA GLU A 107 -10.29 5.61 18.10
C GLU A 107 -8.79 5.28 18.03
N ASP A 108 -7.98 5.93 18.87
CA ASP A 108 -6.51 5.76 18.86
C ASP A 108 -6.09 4.28 18.93
N LYS A 109 -6.65 3.54 19.90
CA LYS A 109 -6.35 2.11 20.07
C LYS A 109 -6.80 1.27 18.87
N GLU A 110 -7.93 1.63 18.25
CA GLU A 110 -8.44 0.90 17.09
C GLU A 110 -7.56 1.14 15.86
N ALA A 111 -7.10 2.37 15.68
CA ALA A 111 -6.15 2.73 14.64
C ALA A 111 -4.80 2.05 14.85
N GLU A 112 -4.29 1.98 16.08
CA GLU A 112 -3.06 1.24 16.41
C GLU A 112 -3.19 -0.26 16.06
N GLU A 113 -4.30 -0.90 16.44
CA GLU A 113 -4.55 -2.31 16.12
C GLU A 113 -4.62 -2.54 14.60
N TRP A 114 -5.26 -1.63 13.86
CA TRP A 114 -5.33 -1.71 12.40
C TRP A 114 -3.96 -1.44 11.75
N GLN A 115 -3.23 -0.42 12.22
CA GLN A 115 -1.92 -0.06 11.71
C GLN A 115 -0.90 -1.19 11.90
N TYR A 116 -1.01 -1.97 12.98
CA TYR A 116 -0.20 -3.18 13.16
C TYR A 116 -0.40 -4.18 12.01
N VAL A 117 -1.64 -4.41 11.58
CA VAL A 117 -1.95 -5.30 10.46
C VAL A 117 -1.39 -4.75 9.15
N VAL A 118 -1.52 -3.45 8.91
CA VAL A 118 -0.98 -2.77 7.73
C VAL A 118 0.54 -2.86 7.68
N ASN A 119 1.21 -2.56 8.80
CA ASN A 119 2.68 -2.61 8.90
C ASN A 119 3.22 -4.01 8.65
N ARG A 120 2.56 -5.05 9.18
CA ARG A 120 2.95 -6.44 8.94
C ARG A 120 2.83 -6.82 7.46
N GLU A 121 1.80 -6.33 6.78
CA GLU A 121 1.66 -6.56 5.33
C GLU A 121 2.69 -5.79 4.52
N LEU A 122 2.99 -4.54 4.90
CA LEU A 122 4.07 -3.75 4.31
C LEU A 122 5.41 -4.47 4.43
N GLU A 123 5.77 -4.94 5.62
CA GLU A 123 7.01 -5.69 5.86
C GLU A 123 7.10 -6.94 4.96
N ARG A 124 6.01 -7.71 4.86
CA ARG A 124 5.94 -8.88 3.97
C ARG A 124 6.15 -8.51 2.51
N LEU A 125 5.55 -7.42 2.05
CA LEU A 125 5.71 -6.93 0.67
C LEU A 125 7.12 -6.39 0.42
N THR A 126 7.70 -5.70 1.40
CA THR A 126 9.08 -5.20 1.35
C THR A 126 10.07 -6.35 1.22
N HIS A 127 9.99 -7.38 2.08
CA HIS A 127 10.87 -8.55 1.96
C HIS A 127 10.74 -9.22 0.58
N ARG A 128 9.51 -9.42 0.10
CA ARG A 128 9.30 -9.98 -1.23
C ARG A 128 9.92 -9.12 -2.33
N ALA A 129 9.78 -7.80 -2.25
CA ALA A 129 10.36 -6.89 -3.23
C ALA A 129 11.90 -6.92 -3.18
N SER A 130 12.48 -6.93 -1.97
CA SER A 130 13.92 -7.06 -1.77
C SER A 130 14.46 -8.36 -2.36
N ASP A 131 13.77 -9.49 -2.18
CA ASP A 131 14.17 -10.78 -2.77
C ASP A 131 14.15 -10.73 -4.31
N ILE A 132 13.11 -10.15 -4.91
CA ILE A 132 13.00 -10.03 -6.36
C ILE A 132 14.11 -9.12 -6.91
N ILE A 133 14.38 -8.00 -6.24
CA ILE A 133 15.45 -7.07 -6.62
C ILE A 133 16.80 -7.78 -6.60
N GLN A 134 17.12 -8.50 -5.52
CA GLN A 134 18.36 -9.24 -5.40
C GLN A 134 18.51 -10.31 -6.48
N GLN A 135 17.44 -11.03 -6.82
CA GLN A 135 17.44 -12.01 -7.91
C GLN A 135 17.62 -11.38 -9.29
N SER A 136 17.08 -10.18 -9.49
CA SER A 136 17.17 -9.46 -10.77
C SER A 136 18.55 -8.85 -11.06
N GLU A 137 19.41 -8.75 -10.04
CA GLU A 137 20.77 -8.24 -10.15
C GLU A 137 21.83 -9.33 -10.38
N GLN A 138 21.44 -10.60 -10.35
CA GLN A 138 22.30 -11.77 -10.60
C GLN A 138 22.38 -12.09 -12.09
#